data_AF-A0A0G1EN03-F1
#
_entry.id   AF-A0A0G1EN03-F1
#
_cell.length_a   1.000
_cell.length_b   1.000
_cell.length_c   1.000
_cell.angle_alpha   90.00
_cell.angle_beta   90.00
_cell.angle_gamma   90.00
#
_symmetry.space_group_name_H-M   'P 1'
#
loop_
_entity.id
_entity.type
_entity.pdbx_description
1 polymer ?
#
loop_
_entity_poly.entity_id
_entity_poly.type
_entity_poly.pdbx_seq_one_letter_code
_entity_poly.pdbx_strand_id
1 'polypeptide(L)'
;MKKVKSLFGKSIFGSNQGFTLVEMLIVLAIFGVLGVMASSSLFSIFQGASKTEILKEVKQNGDYALSLMEQKIRNAGSVTYIAGTYPCGTTSISGSSIEILNQDDTPTIFSCTNNVLQQQLGLAAASNLTNSTVEVVDCNSVFSCVKSDTSNIPVVTIQFSLTQSNASANLSESSTQVFKTRVSLRNK
;
A
#
# COMPACT_ATOMS: atom_id res chain seq x y z
N MET A 1 34.70 70.96 22.25
CA MET A 1 34.35 70.33 20.95
C MET A 1 35.29 69.14 20.73
N LYS A 2 34.80 67.91 20.88
CA LYS A 2 35.58 66.66 20.83
C LYS A 2 35.73 66.20 19.37
N LYS A 3 36.97 65.93 18.94
CA LYS A 3 37.28 65.30 17.65
C LYS A 3 36.69 63.89 17.59
N VAL A 4 35.85 63.63 16.58
CA VAL A 4 35.42 62.29 16.18
C VAL A 4 36.58 61.64 15.43
N LYS A 5 37.17 60.57 15.98
CA LYS A 5 38.15 59.73 15.29
C LYS A 5 37.37 58.69 14.48
N SER A 6 37.43 58.80 13.16
CA SER A 6 36.97 57.80 12.21
C SER A 6 37.69 56.47 12.47
N LEU A 7 36.93 55.42 12.81
CA LEU A 7 37.35 54.03 12.87
C LEU A 7 36.74 53.29 11.67
N PHE A 8 37.16 53.66 10.45
CA PHE A 8 36.87 52.89 9.26
C PHE A 8 38.16 52.59 8.50
N GLY A 9 38.38 51.30 8.24
CA GLY A 9 39.36 50.86 7.24
C GLY A 9 40.57 50.12 7.79
N LYS A 10 40.38 49.00 8.51
CA LYS A 10 41.40 47.94 8.49
C LYS A 10 41.09 47.05 7.27
N SER A 11 41.79 47.31 6.17
CA SER A 11 41.78 46.46 4.99
C SER A 11 42.10 45.01 5.38
N ILE A 12 41.18 44.10 5.08
CA ILE A 12 41.33 42.64 5.30
C ILE A 12 42.06 41.98 4.11
N PHE A 13 42.38 42.71 3.03
CA PHE A 13 43.06 42.14 1.88
C PHE A 13 44.58 42.28 1.99
N GLY A 14 45.21 41.29 2.64
CA GLY A 14 46.64 41.04 2.59
C GLY A 14 46.99 39.98 1.54
N SER A 15 47.95 40.32 0.66
CA SER A 15 48.73 39.48 -0.27
C SER A 15 47.99 38.44 -1.13
N ASN A 16 47.91 38.72 -2.43
CA ASN A 16 47.59 37.73 -3.48
C ASN A 16 48.70 36.67 -3.58
N GLN A 17 48.59 35.59 -2.82
CA GLN A 17 49.35 34.36 -3.05
C GLN A 17 48.54 33.46 -3.99
N GLY A 18 49.10 33.16 -5.16
CA GLY A 18 48.49 32.24 -6.13
C GLY A 18 48.64 30.79 -5.68
N PHE A 19 47.63 29.96 -5.97
CA PHE A 19 47.66 28.53 -5.72
C PHE A 19 48.68 27.82 -6.62
N THR A 20 49.34 26.79 -6.08
CA THR A 20 50.25 25.95 -6.89
C THR A 20 49.46 24.93 -7.71
N LEU A 21 50.03 24.46 -8.84
CA LEU A 21 49.40 23.40 -9.66
C LEU A 21 49.17 22.11 -8.86
N VAL A 22 50.09 21.77 -7.96
CA VAL A 22 49.98 20.58 -7.08
C VAL A 22 48.81 20.71 -6.12
N GLU A 23 48.57 21.91 -5.58
CA GLU A 23 47.47 22.16 -4.66
C GLU A 23 46.10 21.99 -5.34
N MET A 24 45.96 22.47 -6.59
CA MET A 24 44.76 22.23 -7.39
C MET A 24 44.54 20.75 -7.71
N LEU A 25 45.60 19.98 -7.94
CA LEU A 25 45.50 18.53 -8.20
C LEU A 25 44.99 17.77 -6.97
N ILE A 26 45.48 18.13 -5.78
CA ILE A 26 45.01 17.54 -4.51
C ILE A 26 43.54 17.88 -4.26
N VAL A 27 43.13 19.13 -4.50
CA VAL A 27 41.74 19.56 -4.35
C VAL A 27 40.81 18.76 -5.26
N LEU A 28 41.16 18.60 -6.54
CA LEU A 28 40.37 17.82 -7.50
C LEU A 28 40.27 16.34 -7.10
N ALA A 29 41.34 15.75 -6.57
CA ALA A 29 41.34 14.38 -6.08
C ALA A 29 40.36 14.19 -4.90
N ILE A 30 40.39 15.12 -3.93
CA ILE A 30 39.46 15.10 -2.78
C ILE A 30 38.02 15.31 -3.26
N PHE A 31 37.79 16.26 -4.17
CA PHE A 31 36.46 16.49 -4.77
C PHE A 31 35.92 15.26 -5.51
N GLY A 32 36.78 14.52 -6.22
CA GLY A 32 36.40 13.29 -6.90
C GLY A 32 35.86 12.23 -5.91
N VAL A 33 36.57 12.01 -4.80
CA VAL A 33 36.14 11.06 -3.76
C VAL A 33 34.81 11.50 -3.14
N LEU A 34 34.67 12.78 -2.79
CA LEU A 34 33.43 13.33 -2.24
C LEU A 34 32.26 13.23 -3.23
N GLY A 35 32.51 13.46 -4.52
CA GLY A 35 31.51 13.34 -5.59
C GLY A 35 30.95 11.93 -5.72
N VAL A 36 31.81 10.90 -5.62
CA VAL A 36 31.37 9.50 -5.65
C VAL A 36 30.52 9.17 -4.42
N MET A 37 30.94 9.58 -3.23
CA MET A 37 30.18 9.37 -1.99
C MET A 37 28.80 10.04 -2.05
N ALA A 38 28.74 11.30 -2.50
CA ALA A 38 27.50 12.04 -2.66
C ALA A 38 26.56 11.37 -3.67
N SER A 39 27.11 10.94 -4.81
CA SER A 39 26.34 10.25 -5.86
C SER A 39 25.74 8.93 -5.35
N SER A 40 26.52 8.12 -4.64
CA SER A 40 26.02 6.86 -4.06
C SER A 40 24.86 7.09 -3.08
N SER A 41 24.95 8.16 -2.27
CA SER A 41 23.89 8.53 -1.32
C SER A 41 22.59 8.93 -2.04
N LEU A 42 22.70 9.70 -3.13
CA LEU A 42 21.55 10.10 -3.95
C LEU A 42 20.86 8.88 -4.59
N PHE A 43 21.63 7.93 -5.12
CA PHE A 43 21.08 6.69 -5.69
C PHE A 43 20.36 5.83 -4.64
N SER A 44 20.85 5.78 -3.40
CA SER A 44 20.15 5.09 -2.30
C SER A 44 18.83 5.79 -1.94
N ILE A 45 18.80 7.13 -1.94
CA ILE A 45 17.58 7.90 -1.66
C ILE A 45 16.53 7.64 -2.73
N PHE A 46 16.90 7.63 -4.02
CA PHE A 46 15.94 7.37 -5.09
C PHE A 46 15.33 5.97 -5.03
N GLN A 47 16.13 4.93 -4.77
CA GLN A 47 15.62 3.58 -4.57
C GLN A 47 14.67 3.49 -3.36
N GLY A 48 15.00 4.18 -2.26
CA GLY A 48 14.11 4.25 -1.09
C GLY A 48 12.77 4.94 -1.38
N ALA A 49 12.79 5.99 -2.19
CA ALA A 49 11.57 6.70 -2.59
C ALA A 49 10.65 5.81 -3.44
N SER A 50 11.18 5.11 -4.43
CA SER A 50 10.41 4.19 -5.27
C SER A 50 9.76 3.07 -4.46
N LYS A 51 10.50 2.44 -3.53
CA LYS A 51 9.93 1.42 -2.63
C LYS A 51 8.80 1.95 -1.76
N THR A 52 8.94 3.18 -1.27
CA THR A 52 7.91 3.84 -0.44
C THR A 52 6.65 4.10 -1.25
N GLU A 53 6.79 4.51 -2.51
CA GLU A 53 5.67 4.76 -3.42
C GLU A 53 4.90 3.48 -3.75
N ILE A 54 5.62 2.39 -4.08
CA ILE A 54 5.02 1.07 -4.33
C ILE A 54 4.24 0.60 -3.09
N LEU A 55 4.84 0.67 -1.91
CA LEU A 55 4.19 0.27 -0.66
C LEU A 55 2.94 1.11 -0.37
N LYS A 56 3.00 2.41 -0.64
CA LYS A 56 1.87 3.32 -0.48
C LYS A 56 0.72 2.92 -1.41
N GLU A 57 1.00 2.61 -2.67
CA GLU A 57 -0.01 2.20 -3.64
C GLU A 57 -0.69 0.88 -3.25
N VAL A 58 0.10 -0.14 -2.88
CA VAL A 58 -0.40 -1.43 -2.38
C VAL A 58 -1.29 -1.22 -1.15
N LYS A 59 -0.84 -0.37 -0.22
CA LYS A 59 -1.60 -0.04 0.99
C LYS A 59 -2.91 0.66 0.68
N GLN A 60 -2.90 1.66 -0.19
CA GLN A 60 -4.11 2.41 -0.56
C GLN A 60 -5.15 1.52 -1.24
N ASN A 61 -4.74 0.67 -2.17
CA ASN A 61 -5.64 -0.28 -2.83
C ASN A 61 -6.22 -1.30 -1.85
N GLY A 62 -5.38 -1.87 -0.98
CA GLY A 62 -5.81 -2.85 0.02
C GLY A 62 -6.73 -2.24 1.07
N ASP A 63 -6.39 -1.08 1.61
CA ASP A 63 -7.22 -0.38 2.61
C ASP A 63 -8.58 0.03 2.00
N TYR A 64 -8.61 0.50 0.76
CA TYR A 64 -9.84 0.82 0.04
C TYR A 64 -10.73 -0.42 -0.15
N ALA A 65 -10.18 -1.49 -0.73
CA ALA A 65 -10.91 -2.72 -0.96
C ALA A 65 -11.42 -3.34 0.35
N LEU A 66 -10.58 -3.39 1.39
CA LEU A 66 -10.93 -3.92 2.71
C LEU A 66 -12.04 -3.10 3.36
N SER A 67 -11.93 -1.77 3.36
CA SER A 67 -12.91 -0.87 3.98
C SER A 67 -14.26 -0.94 3.28
N LEU A 68 -14.27 -0.99 1.95
CA LEU A 68 -15.49 -1.10 1.16
C LEU A 68 -16.21 -2.44 1.46
N MET A 69 -15.46 -3.56 1.41
CA MET A 69 -16.02 -4.88 1.71
C MET A 69 -16.53 -4.94 3.15
N GLU A 70 -15.77 -4.44 4.12
CA GLU A 70 -16.19 -4.35 5.51
C GLU A 70 -17.49 -3.56 5.66
N GLN A 71 -17.57 -2.37 5.07
CA GLN A 71 -18.76 -1.52 5.17
C GLN A 71 -19.98 -2.21 4.57
N LYS A 72 -19.83 -2.88 3.43
CA LYS A 72 -20.94 -3.58 2.75
C LYS A 72 -21.39 -4.80 3.54
N ILE A 73 -20.47 -5.63 4.01
CA ILE A 73 -20.78 -6.82 4.81
C ILE A 73 -21.39 -6.46 6.16
N ARG A 74 -20.88 -5.41 6.83
CA ARG A 74 -21.41 -4.92 8.11
C ARG A 74 -22.87 -4.47 7.99
N ASN A 75 -23.22 -3.84 6.85
CA ASN A 75 -24.56 -3.30 6.60
C ASN A 75 -25.50 -4.28 5.87
N ALA A 76 -24.99 -5.44 5.45
CA ALA A 76 -25.80 -6.47 4.80
C ALA A 76 -26.89 -7.01 5.75
N GLY A 77 -28.01 -7.46 5.16
CA GLY A 77 -29.07 -8.16 5.88
C GLY A 77 -28.68 -9.60 6.20
N SER A 78 -28.03 -10.28 5.26
CA SER A 78 -27.56 -11.67 5.46
C SER A 78 -26.39 -12.02 4.56
N VAL A 79 -25.64 -13.06 4.94
CA VAL A 79 -24.68 -13.74 4.06
C VAL A 79 -25.36 -14.96 3.47
N THR A 80 -25.43 -15.03 2.14
CA THR A 80 -26.20 -16.05 1.41
C THR A 80 -25.30 -17.21 0.98
N TYR A 81 -24.17 -16.92 0.33
CA TYR A 81 -23.25 -17.93 -0.20
C TYR A 81 -21.78 -17.59 0.05
N ILE A 82 -20.93 -18.61 0.19
CA ILE A 82 -19.47 -18.50 0.18
C ILE A 82 -18.89 -19.58 -0.71
N ALA A 83 -18.16 -19.18 -1.76
CA ALA A 83 -17.67 -20.08 -2.81
C ALA A 83 -18.72 -21.10 -3.30
N GLY A 84 -19.96 -20.62 -3.50
CA GLY A 84 -21.08 -21.46 -3.96
C GLY A 84 -21.70 -22.37 -2.89
N THR A 85 -21.24 -22.31 -1.63
CA THR A 85 -21.82 -23.05 -0.51
C THR A 85 -22.82 -22.18 0.26
N TYR A 86 -24.03 -22.69 0.48
CA TYR A 86 -25.13 -22.02 1.18
C TYR A 86 -25.30 -22.57 2.61
N PRO A 87 -25.60 -21.73 3.62
CA PRO A 87 -25.01 -20.45 3.99
C PRO A 87 -23.85 -20.66 5.00
N CYS A 88 -23.41 -19.63 5.74
CA CYS A 88 -22.41 -19.79 6.81
C CYS A 88 -22.85 -20.85 7.85
N GLY A 89 -22.05 -21.90 8.03
CA GLY A 89 -22.29 -22.96 9.00
C GLY A 89 -21.58 -22.75 10.35
N THR A 90 -21.70 -23.74 11.23
CA THR A 90 -20.96 -23.83 12.50
C THR A 90 -19.47 -24.14 12.30
N THR A 91 -19.13 -24.75 11.17
CA THR A 91 -17.76 -24.89 10.69
C THR A 91 -17.37 -23.68 9.86
N SER A 92 -16.12 -23.24 10.01
CA SER A 92 -15.57 -22.15 9.19
C SER A 92 -15.49 -22.62 7.74
N ILE A 93 -16.23 -21.96 6.85
CA ILE A 93 -16.14 -22.18 5.41
C ILE A 93 -15.29 -21.05 4.84
N SER A 94 -14.34 -21.38 3.96
CA SER A 94 -13.49 -20.42 3.27
C SER A 94 -13.61 -20.56 1.76
N GLY A 95 -13.36 -19.47 1.03
CA GLY A 95 -13.40 -19.48 -0.42
C GLY A 95 -12.98 -18.18 -1.08
N SER A 96 -13.03 -18.18 -2.40
CA SER A 96 -12.67 -17.03 -3.25
C SER A 96 -13.79 -16.03 -3.44
N SER A 97 -15.03 -16.36 -3.06
CA SER A 97 -16.18 -15.47 -3.21
C SER A 97 -17.11 -15.49 -2.00
N ILE A 98 -17.83 -14.39 -1.82
CA ILE A 98 -18.89 -14.23 -0.83
C ILE A 98 -20.06 -13.45 -1.45
N GLU A 99 -21.27 -13.92 -1.22
CA GLU A 99 -22.50 -13.26 -1.61
C GLU A 99 -23.24 -12.78 -0.36
N ILE A 100 -23.58 -11.50 -0.35
CA ILE A 100 -24.36 -10.85 0.69
C ILE A 100 -25.66 -10.33 0.09
N LEU A 101 -26.73 -10.37 0.88
CA LEU A 101 -27.98 -9.69 0.57
C LEU A 101 -27.98 -8.33 1.25
N ASN A 102 -28.10 -7.26 0.48
CA ASN A 102 -28.22 -5.90 0.99
C ASN A 102 -29.60 -5.68 1.63
N GLN A 103 -29.78 -4.53 2.29
CA GLN A 103 -31.07 -4.17 2.90
C GLN A 103 -32.18 -3.82 1.89
N ASP A 104 -31.82 -3.62 0.62
CA ASP A 104 -32.72 -3.38 -0.50
C ASP A 104 -33.02 -4.66 -1.30
N ASP A 105 -32.73 -5.83 -0.73
CA ASP A 105 -32.87 -7.16 -1.34
C ASP A 105 -32.03 -7.36 -2.63
N THR A 106 -31.04 -6.49 -2.88
CA THR A 106 -30.09 -6.68 -3.98
C THR A 106 -28.90 -7.53 -3.53
N PRO A 107 -28.55 -8.62 -4.25
CA PRO A 107 -27.37 -9.38 -3.92
C PRO A 107 -26.11 -8.60 -4.33
N THR A 108 -25.10 -8.59 -3.47
CA THR A 108 -23.75 -8.12 -3.82
C THR A 108 -22.79 -9.28 -3.67
N ILE A 109 -22.03 -9.54 -4.73
CA ILE A 109 -21.05 -10.61 -4.79
C ILE A 109 -19.67 -9.97 -4.77
N PHE A 110 -18.85 -10.38 -3.80
CA PHE A 110 -17.42 -10.13 -3.82
C PHE A 110 -16.71 -11.41 -4.24
N SER A 111 -15.76 -11.29 -5.16
CA SER A 111 -15.00 -12.43 -5.67
C SER A 111 -13.56 -12.07 -5.94
N CYS A 112 -12.67 -13.03 -5.76
CA CYS A 112 -11.29 -12.97 -6.20
C CYS A 112 -11.14 -13.87 -7.43
N THR A 113 -10.97 -13.27 -8.60
CA THR A 113 -10.87 -13.97 -9.88
C THR A 113 -9.66 -13.42 -10.62
N ASN A 114 -8.81 -14.30 -11.18
CA ASN A 114 -7.59 -13.91 -11.88
C ASN A 114 -6.71 -12.95 -11.07
N ASN A 115 -6.53 -13.22 -9.77
CA ASN A 115 -5.75 -12.40 -8.85
C ASN A 115 -6.26 -10.95 -8.68
N VAL A 116 -7.53 -10.68 -9.00
CA VAL A 116 -8.14 -9.36 -8.84
C VAL A 116 -9.38 -9.48 -7.95
N LEU A 117 -9.50 -8.57 -6.97
CA LEU A 117 -10.71 -8.44 -6.18
C LEU A 117 -11.77 -7.71 -7.00
N GLN A 118 -12.97 -8.27 -7.03
CA GLN A 118 -14.08 -7.75 -7.83
C GLN A 118 -15.34 -7.67 -6.98
N GLN A 119 -16.21 -6.72 -7.35
CA GLN A 119 -17.54 -6.57 -6.82
C GLN A 119 -18.55 -6.60 -7.95
N GLN A 120 -19.62 -7.36 -7.77
CA GLN A 120 -20.77 -7.37 -8.65
C GLN A 120 -22.03 -7.02 -7.83
N LEU A 121 -22.82 -6.08 -8.35
CA LEU A 121 -24.09 -5.69 -7.74
C LEU A 121 -25.25 -6.22 -8.59
N GLY A 122 -26.03 -7.14 -8.04
CA GLY A 122 -27.13 -7.80 -8.74
C GLY A 122 -26.65 -8.50 -10.02
N LEU A 123 -27.28 -8.15 -11.13
CA LEU A 123 -26.98 -8.66 -12.47
C LEU A 123 -26.01 -7.78 -13.28
N ALA A 124 -25.44 -6.74 -12.65
CA ALA A 124 -24.48 -5.87 -13.32
C ALA A 124 -23.17 -6.61 -13.63
N ALA A 125 -22.35 -6.05 -14.52
CA ALA A 125 -21.00 -6.56 -14.74
C ALA A 125 -20.14 -6.39 -13.48
N ALA A 126 -19.25 -7.34 -13.24
CA ALA A 126 -18.27 -7.26 -12.16
C ALA A 126 -17.30 -6.07 -12.40
N SER A 127 -17.02 -5.32 -11.34
CA SER A 127 -16.09 -4.19 -11.33
C SER A 127 -14.91 -4.49 -10.41
N ASN A 128 -13.71 -4.10 -10.81
CA ASN A 128 -12.50 -4.33 -10.02
C ASN A 128 -12.45 -3.38 -8.82
N LEU A 129 -12.13 -3.92 -7.66
CA LEU A 129 -11.91 -3.16 -6.42
C LEU A 129 -10.49 -2.63 -6.30
N THR A 130 -9.53 -3.29 -6.95
CA THR A 130 -8.14 -2.90 -7.02
C THR A 130 -7.79 -2.43 -8.42
N ASN A 131 -6.79 -1.55 -8.52
CA ASN A 131 -6.25 -1.14 -9.81
C ASN A 131 -5.45 -2.27 -10.49
N SER A 132 -5.01 -2.05 -11.73
CA SER A 132 -4.25 -3.05 -12.51
C SER A 132 -2.77 -3.16 -12.13
N THR A 133 -2.28 -2.29 -11.26
CA THR A 133 -0.87 -2.28 -10.82
C THR A 133 -0.65 -3.18 -9.61
N VAL A 134 -1.72 -3.65 -8.94
CA VAL A 134 -1.67 -4.60 -7.83
C VAL A 134 -2.44 -5.87 -8.17
N GLU A 135 -2.00 -6.97 -7.59
CA GLU A 135 -2.63 -8.28 -7.73
C GLU A 135 -2.68 -8.99 -6.37
N VAL A 136 -3.67 -9.87 -6.21
CA VAL A 136 -3.84 -10.72 -5.05
C VAL A 136 -2.95 -11.94 -5.19
N VAL A 137 -2.15 -12.23 -4.16
CA VAL A 137 -1.20 -13.35 -4.16
C VAL A 137 -1.92 -14.71 -4.21
N ASP A 138 -3.01 -14.85 -3.47
CA ASP A 138 -3.80 -16.09 -3.41
C ASP A 138 -5.30 -15.77 -3.27
N CYS A 139 -6.08 -16.20 -4.26
CA CYS A 139 -7.53 -16.03 -4.26
C CYS A 139 -8.28 -17.16 -3.54
N ASN A 140 -7.64 -18.25 -3.14
CA ASN A 140 -8.34 -19.46 -2.71
C ASN A 140 -9.11 -19.31 -1.38
N SER A 141 -8.61 -18.48 -0.46
CA SER A 141 -9.16 -18.33 0.90
C SER A 141 -9.31 -16.87 1.32
N VAL A 142 -9.81 -16.03 0.41
CA VAL A 142 -9.98 -14.59 0.67
C VAL A 142 -11.07 -14.31 1.69
N PHE A 143 -12.17 -15.06 1.59
CA PHE A 143 -13.32 -14.92 2.45
C PHE A 143 -13.47 -16.16 3.30
N SER A 144 -13.80 -15.97 4.58
CA SER A 144 -14.27 -17.07 5.42
C SER A 144 -15.40 -16.59 6.31
N CYS A 145 -16.29 -17.51 6.67
CA CYS A 145 -17.38 -17.21 7.58
C CYS A 145 -17.62 -18.37 8.52
N VAL A 146 -17.97 -18.00 9.75
CA VAL A 146 -18.36 -18.93 10.80
C VAL A 146 -19.56 -18.34 11.53
N LYS A 147 -20.49 -19.21 11.90
CA LYS A 147 -21.66 -18.88 12.72
C LYS A 147 -21.70 -19.83 13.90
N SER A 148 -21.50 -19.33 15.12
CA SER A 148 -21.35 -20.18 16.30
C SER A 148 -22.57 -21.08 16.60
N ASP A 149 -23.80 -20.63 16.29
CA ASP A 149 -25.06 -21.39 16.45
C ASP A 149 -26.16 -20.84 15.51
N THR A 150 -27.30 -21.53 15.34
CA THR A 150 -28.43 -21.10 14.47
C THR A 150 -29.03 -19.72 14.81
N SER A 151 -28.92 -19.27 16.06
CA SER A 151 -29.35 -17.93 16.52
C SER A 151 -28.25 -16.86 16.53
N ASN A 152 -26.99 -17.21 16.28
CA ASN A 152 -25.88 -16.26 16.33
C ASN A 152 -25.67 -15.54 14.98
N ILE A 153 -25.14 -14.32 15.07
CA ILE A 153 -24.83 -13.48 13.91
C ILE A 153 -23.60 -14.07 13.20
N PRO A 154 -23.62 -14.25 11.86
CA PRO A 154 -22.45 -14.70 11.13
C PRO A 154 -21.27 -13.73 11.31
N VAL A 155 -20.06 -14.29 11.49
CA VAL A 155 -18.82 -13.51 11.51
C VAL A 155 -18.04 -13.83 10.24
N VAL A 156 -17.89 -12.84 9.39
CA VAL A 156 -17.09 -12.91 8.17
C VAL A 156 -15.68 -12.42 8.45
N THR A 157 -14.68 -13.20 8.05
CA THR A 157 -13.28 -12.79 8.02
C THR A 157 -12.86 -12.60 6.57
N ILE A 158 -12.34 -11.41 6.27
CA ILE A 158 -11.70 -11.12 4.98
C ILE A 158 -10.20 -11.13 5.22
N GLN A 159 -9.45 -11.91 4.44
CA GLN A 159 -8.00 -11.98 4.53
C GLN A 159 -7.41 -12.16 3.14
N PHE A 160 -6.58 -11.23 2.69
CA PHE A 160 -5.87 -11.34 1.41
C PHE A 160 -4.51 -10.66 1.49
N SER A 161 -3.63 -11.02 0.56
CA SER A 161 -2.33 -10.38 0.40
C SER A 161 -2.26 -9.72 -0.96
N LEU A 162 -1.86 -8.46 -1.02
CA LEU A 162 -1.63 -7.75 -2.28
C LEU A 162 -0.14 -7.62 -2.55
N THR A 163 0.22 -7.74 -3.82
CA THR A 163 1.56 -7.52 -4.36
C THR A 163 1.48 -6.66 -5.62
N GLN A 164 2.59 -6.12 -6.08
CA GLN A 164 2.63 -5.34 -7.31
C GLN A 164 2.63 -6.26 -8.54
N SER A 165 1.68 -6.06 -9.45
CA SER A 165 1.46 -6.86 -10.67
C SER A 165 2.63 -6.78 -11.67
N ASN A 166 3.33 -5.65 -11.71
CA ASN A 166 4.49 -5.42 -12.58
C ASN A 166 5.83 -5.59 -11.86
N ALA A 167 5.95 -6.58 -10.97
CA ALA A 167 7.26 -6.99 -10.47
C ALA A 167 8.07 -7.65 -11.62
N SER A 168 8.58 -6.82 -12.52
CA SER A 168 9.47 -7.22 -13.61
C SER A 168 10.73 -7.84 -13.02
N ALA A 169 10.80 -9.18 -12.94
CA ALA A 169 11.98 -10.06 -12.85
C ALA A 169 13.18 -9.64 -11.94
N ASN A 170 13.02 -8.62 -11.11
CA ASN A 170 13.98 -8.08 -10.18
C ASN A 170 13.33 -8.22 -8.80
N LEU A 171 13.56 -9.38 -8.18
CA LEU A 171 12.97 -9.82 -6.91
C LEU A 171 13.29 -8.92 -5.69
N SER A 172 13.82 -7.71 -5.90
CA SER A 172 14.33 -6.81 -4.87
C SER A 172 13.37 -5.68 -4.47
N GLU A 173 12.25 -5.51 -5.19
CA GLU A 173 11.31 -4.39 -4.99
C GLU A 173 9.83 -4.79 -4.91
N SER A 174 9.51 -6.08 -4.98
CA SER A 174 8.13 -6.53 -4.76
C SER A 174 7.77 -6.40 -3.28
N SER A 175 6.80 -5.53 -2.98
CA SER A 175 6.27 -5.34 -1.64
C SER A 175 4.92 -6.05 -1.51
N THR A 176 4.90 -7.16 -0.79
CA THR A 176 3.66 -7.87 -0.45
C THR A 176 3.14 -7.42 0.91
N GLN A 177 1.87 -7.01 0.99
CA GLN A 177 1.22 -6.61 2.24
C GLN A 177 -0.02 -7.45 2.51
N VAL A 178 -0.20 -7.85 3.77
CA VAL A 178 -1.34 -8.65 4.23
C VAL A 178 -2.42 -7.76 4.82
N PHE A 179 -3.65 -7.97 4.39
CA PHE A 179 -4.84 -7.28 4.86
C PHE A 179 -5.77 -8.30 5.52
N LYS A 180 -6.29 -7.95 6.70
CA LYS A 180 -7.19 -8.82 7.46
C LYS A 180 -8.18 -8.00 8.26
N THR A 181 -9.45 -8.34 8.17
CA THR A 181 -10.51 -7.80 9.03
C THR A 181 -11.53 -8.88 9.40
N ARG A 182 -12.23 -8.67 10.51
CA ARG A 182 -13.33 -9.52 10.98
C ARG A 182 -14.55 -8.64 11.19
N VAL A 183 -15.65 -9.02 10.56
CA VAL A 183 -16.86 -8.22 10.50
C VAL A 183 -18.05 -9.11 10.84
N SER A 184 -18.83 -8.69 11.83
CA SER A 184 -20.16 -9.22 12.09
C SER A 184 -21.20 -8.35 11.40
N LEU A 185 -22.29 -8.94 10.94
CA LEU A 185 -23.42 -8.17 10.42
C LEU A 185 -24.05 -7.33 11.53
N ARG A 186 -24.65 -6.20 11.15
CA ARG A 186 -25.43 -5.38 12.08
C ARG A 186 -26.74 -6.10 12.38
N ASN A 187 -26.83 -6.68 13.58
CA ASN A 187 -28.02 -7.37 14.09
C ASN A 187 -29.30 -6.55 13.83
N LYS A 188 -30.36 -7.21 13.38
CA LYS A 188 -31.74 -6.74 13.52
C LYS A 188 -32.50 -7.74 14.36
#